data_AF-A0A534PB64-F1
#
_entry.id   AF-A0A534PB64-F1
#
_cell.length_a   1.000
_cell.length_b   1.000
_cell.length_c   1.000
_cell.angle_alpha   90.00
_cell.angle_beta   90.00
_cell.angle_gamma   90.00
#
_symmetry.space_group_name_H-M   'P 1'
#
loop_
_entity.id
_entity.type
_entity.pdbx_description
1 polymer ?
#
loop_
_entity_poly.entity_id
_entity_poly.type
_entity_poly.pdbx_seq_one_letter_code
_entity_poly.pdbx_strand_id
1 'polypeptide(L)'
;MREVNALADETRKDILNEVVIEVDPARIKRVGPSVGVAERAKLLVENGLRARLDLQSLVTGQLYIGLDFYPNAPLRLAGRESPYPELPTIPSVSEEVADTARAFIARLQELPLEEIAKNLDAALAGVAKILESPDLARAVGELDETVSGARLAVRDARKLVVDVDGRVAPVADSAVKALDQARDALAGVDSAVRPGSDERYQLTLALEELTQAARSIRLLADTVQRNPSSLVFGRTQEAAR
;
A
#
# COMPACT_ATOMS: atom_id res chain seq x y z
N MET A 1 -38.95 35.12 -13.38
CA MET A 1 -39.68 34.08 -12.63
C MET A 1 -41.12 34.56 -12.55
N ARG A 2 -42.08 33.73 -12.95
CA ARG A 2 -43.49 34.13 -12.97
C ARG A 2 -44.17 33.76 -11.66
N GLU A 3 -44.06 32.48 -11.27
CA GLU A 3 -44.72 31.92 -10.08
C GLU A 3 -43.84 30.84 -9.43
N VAL A 4 -43.96 30.69 -8.11
CA VAL A 4 -43.29 29.66 -7.29
C VAL A 4 -44.32 29.02 -6.38
N ASN A 5 -44.58 27.73 -6.54
CA ASN A 5 -45.56 27.00 -5.74
C ASN A 5 -44.88 25.81 -5.08
N ALA A 6 -45.14 25.60 -3.78
CA ALA A 6 -44.79 24.34 -3.13
C ALA A 6 -45.91 23.33 -3.37
N LEU A 7 -45.58 22.19 -3.95
CA LEU A 7 -46.54 21.13 -4.25
C LEU A 7 -46.19 19.88 -3.45
N ALA A 8 -47.14 19.37 -2.68
CA ALA A 8 -47.02 18.09 -2.02
C ALA A 8 -47.32 16.96 -3.02
N ASP A 9 -46.31 16.13 -3.32
CA ASP A 9 -46.51 14.89 -4.05
C ASP A 9 -46.86 13.78 -3.05
N GLU A 10 -48.16 13.54 -2.87
CA GLU A 10 -48.68 12.51 -1.96
C GLU A 10 -48.31 11.08 -2.39
N THR A 11 -47.97 10.87 -3.67
CA THR A 11 -47.59 9.55 -4.19
C THR A 11 -46.13 9.24 -3.87
N ARG A 12 -45.24 10.23 -3.99
CA ARG A 12 -43.81 10.10 -3.69
C ARG A 12 -43.46 10.45 -2.23
N LYS A 13 -44.42 10.96 -1.47
CA LYS A 13 -44.22 11.51 -0.11
C LYS A 13 -43.11 12.57 -0.09
N ASP A 14 -43.09 13.42 -1.10
CA ASP A 14 -42.05 14.44 -1.29
C ASP A 14 -42.69 15.81 -1.55
N ILE A 15 -41.96 16.89 -1.29
CA ILE A 15 -42.39 18.26 -1.56
C ILE A 15 -41.56 18.78 -2.73
N LEU A 16 -42.24 19.10 -3.83
CA LEU A 16 -41.61 19.64 -5.03
C LEU A 16 -41.95 21.13 -5.17
N ASN A 17 -40.93 21.95 -5.36
CA ASN A 17 -41.11 23.35 -5.71
C ASN A 17 -41.35 23.47 -7.21
N GLU A 18 -42.57 23.82 -7.60
CA GLU A 18 -42.89 24.19 -8.97
C GLU A 18 -42.47 25.62 -9.25
N VAL A 19 -41.75 25.79 -10.35
CA VAL A 19 -41.27 27.09 -10.81
C VAL A 19 -41.70 27.29 -12.25
N VAL A 20 -42.55 28.30 -12.46
CA VAL A 20 -42.98 28.69 -13.81
C VAL A 20 -42.09 29.82 -14.30
N ILE A 21 -41.43 29.59 -15.43
CA ILE A 21 -40.60 30.58 -16.11
C ILE A 21 -41.29 31.09 -17.38
N GLU A 22 -41.14 32.38 -17.63
CA GLU A 22 -41.55 32.99 -18.89
C GLU A 22 -40.29 33.31 -19.70
N VAL A 23 -40.30 32.86 -20.95
CA VAL A 23 -39.18 33.06 -21.87
C VAL A 23 -39.58 34.14 -22.87
N ASP A 24 -38.85 35.26 -22.87
CA ASP A 24 -39.06 36.34 -23.82
C ASP A 24 -38.47 35.97 -25.19
N PRO A 25 -39.31 35.70 -26.22
CA PRO A 25 -38.83 35.26 -27.52
C PRO A 25 -38.07 36.36 -28.28
N ALA A 26 -38.26 37.65 -27.93
CA ALA A 26 -37.55 38.75 -28.57
C ALA A 26 -36.04 38.72 -28.28
N ARG A 27 -35.64 38.06 -27.19
CA ARG A 27 -34.23 37.89 -26.80
C ARG A 27 -33.54 36.72 -27.50
N ILE A 28 -34.28 35.88 -28.23
CA ILE A 28 -33.75 34.66 -28.86
C ILE A 28 -33.65 34.87 -30.38
N LYS A 29 -32.42 34.98 -30.88
CA LYS A 29 -32.14 34.97 -32.32
C LYS A 29 -32.15 33.53 -32.84
N ARG A 30 -32.97 33.26 -33.86
CA ARG A 30 -33.25 31.91 -34.36
C ARG A 30 -32.59 31.68 -35.71
N VAL A 31 -32.04 30.48 -35.91
CA VAL A 31 -31.49 30.00 -37.18
C VAL A 31 -32.07 28.60 -37.45
N GLY A 32 -32.54 28.35 -38.67
CA GLY A 32 -33.11 27.06 -39.08
C GLY A 32 -34.64 27.01 -39.15
N PRO A 33 -35.22 25.83 -39.43
CA PRO A 33 -36.66 25.66 -39.68
C PRO A 33 -37.53 25.97 -38.45
N SER A 34 -38.75 26.42 -38.73
CA SER A 34 -39.73 26.74 -37.69
C SER A 34 -40.44 25.48 -37.18
N VAL A 35 -39.85 24.81 -36.19
CA VAL A 35 -40.53 23.78 -35.38
C VAL A 35 -41.37 24.40 -34.25
N GLY A 36 -42.41 23.68 -33.81
CA GLY A 36 -43.28 24.11 -32.70
C GLY A 36 -42.52 24.25 -31.37
N VAL A 37 -43.08 25.00 -30.43
CA VAL A 37 -42.41 25.29 -29.14
C VAL A 37 -42.16 24.02 -28.33
N ALA A 38 -43.16 23.14 -28.23
CA ALA A 38 -43.06 21.88 -27.48
C ALA A 38 -42.01 20.92 -28.09
N GLU A 39 -42.03 20.77 -29.41
CA GLU A 39 -41.07 19.93 -30.15
C GLU A 39 -39.64 20.47 -29.99
N ARG A 40 -39.48 21.79 -30.03
CA ARG A 40 -38.18 22.43 -29.81
C ARG A 40 -37.67 22.24 -28.39
N ALA A 41 -38.53 22.43 -27.39
CA ALA A 41 -38.16 22.21 -26.00
C ALA A 41 -37.68 20.77 -25.79
N LYS A 42 -38.39 19.81 -26.39
CA LYS A 42 -37.99 18.39 -26.38
C LYS A 42 -36.61 18.19 -27.02
N LEU A 43 -36.37 18.74 -28.21
CA LEU A 43 -35.06 18.65 -28.88
C LEU A 43 -33.94 19.25 -28.04
N LEU A 44 -34.16 20.41 -27.40
CA LEU A 44 -33.15 21.04 -26.55
C LEU A 44 -32.84 20.17 -25.32
N VAL A 45 -33.87 19.61 -24.68
CA VAL A 45 -33.75 18.70 -23.54
C VAL A 45 -33.01 17.41 -23.91
N GLU A 46 -33.33 16.83 -25.07
CA GLU A 46 -32.64 15.66 -25.63
C GLU A 46 -31.16 15.96 -25.91
N ASN A 47 -30.84 17.17 -26.35
CA ASN A 47 -29.45 17.63 -26.54
C ASN A 47 -28.77 18.04 -25.22
N GLY A 48 -29.41 17.85 -24.07
CA GLY A 48 -28.81 18.06 -22.76
C GLY A 48 -29.20 19.35 -22.07
N LEU A 49 -30.17 20.13 -22.56
CA LEU A 49 -30.63 21.34 -21.85
C LEU A 49 -31.13 20.95 -20.45
N ARG A 50 -30.58 21.58 -19.42
CA ARG A 50 -31.03 21.47 -18.03
C ARG A 50 -31.18 22.85 -17.42
N ALA A 51 -32.12 22.93 -16.48
CA ALA A 51 -32.24 24.06 -15.59
C ALA A 51 -31.45 23.81 -14.29
N ARG A 52 -30.80 24.84 -13.79
CA ARG A 52 -30.15 24.81 -12.48
C ARG A 52 -30.45 26.10 -11.74
N LEU A 53 -30.63 25.99 -10.43
CA LEU A 53 -30.72 27.15 -9.57
C LEU A 53 -29.30 27.62 -9.25
N ASP A 54 -28.90 28.77 -9.78
CA ASP A 54 -27.58 29.34 -9.57
C ASP A 54 -27.66 30.60 -8.72
N LEU A 55 -26.57 30.91 -8.04
CA LEU A 55 -26.49 32.06 -7.16
C LEU A 55 -26.06 33.29 -7.97
N GLN A 56 -26.94 34.28 -8.03
CA GLN A 56 -26.63 35.55 -8.67
C GLN A 56 -25.72 36.42 -7.79
N SER A 57 -25.93 36.36 -6.48
CA SER A 57 -25.21 37.19 -5.52
C SER A 57 -25.04 36.46 -4.19
N LEU A 58 -23.78 36.25 -3.80
CA LEU A 58 -23.41 35.72 -2.49
C LEU A 58 -23.78 36.65 -1.34
N VAL A 59 -23.79 37.96 -1.58
CA VAL A 59 -24.04 38.97 -0.54
C VAL A 59 -25.52 39.04 -0.18
N THR A 60 -26.40 38.99 -1.18
CA THR A 60 -27.85 39.11 -0.99
C THR A 60 -28.57 37.77 -0.96
N GLY A 61 -27.88 36.67 -1.30
CA GLY A 61 -28.49 35.34 -1.42
C GLY A 61 -29.46 35.22 -2.60
N GLN A 62 -29.44 36.14 -3.56
CA GLN A 62 -30.35 36.11 -4.70
C GLN A 62 -30.01 34.98 -5.66
N LEU A 63 -31.03 34.24 -6.06
CA LEU A 63 -30.94 33.08 -6.94
C LEU A 63 -31.51 33.40 -8.31
N TYR A 64 -30.96 32.80 -9.35
CA TYR A 64 -31.50 32.84 -10.71
C TYR A 64 -31.56 31.43 -11.30
N ILE A 65 -32.31 31.28 -12.39
CA ILE A 65 -32.43 30.01 -13.09
C ILE A 65 -31.47 30.05 -14.27
N GLY A 66 -30.38 29.30 -14.17
CA GLY A 66 -29.47 29.02 -15.26
C GLY A 66 -30.06 27.98 -16.19
N LEU A 67 -29.94 28.20 -17.51
CA LEU A 67 -30.28 27.23 -18.54
C LEU A 67 -29.02 26.96 -19.36
N ASP A 68 -28.51 25.73 -19.31
CA ASP A 68 -27.28 25.36 -20.00
C ASP A 68 -27.33 23.88 -20.45
N PHE A 69 -26.39 23.47 -21.29
CA PHE A 69 -26.32 22.13 -21.87
C PHE A 69 -25.38 21.22 -21.08
N TYR A 70 -25.96 20.16 -20.53
CA TYR A 70 -25.28 19.09 -19.80
C TYR A 70 -25.60 17.74 -20.47
N PRO A 71 -24.88 17.36 -21.54
CA PRO A 71 -25.21 16.18 -22.35
C PRO A 71 -25.15 14.87 -21.56
N ASN A 72 -24.33 14.81 -20.50
CA ASN A 72 -24.17 13.64 -19.65
C ASN A 72 -25.07 13.64 -18.41
N ALA A 73 -25.83 14.72 -18.16
CA ALA A 73 -26.69 14.80 -16.99
C ALA A 73 -27.95 13.93 -17.17
N PRO A 74 -28.36 13.17 -16.14
CA PRO A 74 -29.51 12.30 -16.24
C PRO A 74 -30.77 13.10 -16.58
N LEU A 75 -31.60 12.55 -17.46
CA LEU A 75 -32.90 13.13 -17.77
C LEU A 75 -33.89 12.72 -16.69
N ARG A 76 -34.13 13.61 -15.73
CA ARG A 76 -35.11 13.43 -14.67
C ARG A 76 -36.21 14.47 -14.84
N LEU A 77 -37.41 14.00 -15.19
CA LEU A 77 -38.60 14.84 -15.27
C LEU A 77 -39.45 14.62 -14.01
N ALA A 78 -40.20 15.65 -13.61
CA ALA A 78 -41.16 15.50 -12.53
C ALA A 78 -42.31 14.60 -12.97
N GLY A 79 -42.61 14.54 -14.27
CA GLY A 79 -43.55 13.59 -14.85
C GLY A 79 -44.99 13.89 -14.46
N ARG A 80 -45.35 15.19 -14.39
CA ARG A 80 -46.70 15.64 -14.03
C ARG A 80 -47.46 16.11 -15.26
N GLU A 81 -48.78 16.09 -15.16
CA GLU A 81 -49.63 16.76 -16.15
C GLU A 81 -49.54 18.28 -15.93
N SER A 82 -48.88 18.97 -16.86
CA SER A 82 -48.79 20.43 -16.88
C SER A 82 -49.12 20.95 -18.28
N PRO A 83 -49.82 22.10 -18.41
CA PRO A 83 -50.02 22.74 -19.71
C PRO A 83 -48.72 23.28 -20.32
N TYR A 84 -47.63 23.34 -19.54
CA TYR A 84 -46.33 23.83 -19.97
C TYR A 84 -45.32 22.68 -20.14
N PRO A 85 -44.35 22.81 -21.07
CA PRO A 85 -43.28 21.82 -21.19
C PRO A 85 -42.41 21.83 -19.93
N GLU A 86 -42.17 20.65 -19.34
CA GLU A 86 -41.27 20.49 -18.21
C GLU A 86 -39.80 20.62 -18.65
N LEU A 87 -39.01 21.38 -17.88
CA LEU A 87 -37.56 21.44 -18.05
C LEU A 87 -36.89 20.58 -16.97
N PRO A 88 -36.02 19.63 -17.35
CA PRO A 88 -35.31 18.81 -16.39
C PRO A 88 -34.31 19.67 -15.60
N THR A 89 -34.22 19.43 -14.31
CA THR A 89 -33.35 20.16 -13.40
C THR A 89 -32.14 19.33 -12.98
N ILE A 90 -31.04 20.01 -12.68
CA ILE A 90 -29.89 19.44 -11.96
C ILE A 90 -29.68 20.18 -10.64
N PRO A 91 -29.10 19.52 -9.61
CA PRO A 91 -28.78 20.17 -8.35
C PRO A 91 -27.89 21.39 -8.53
N SER A 92 -28.04 22.37 -7.65
CA SER A 92 -27.10 23.49 -7.57
C SER A 92 -25.74 23.03 -7.04
N VAL A 93 -24.64 23.70 -7.40
CA VAL A 93 -23.30 23.36 -6.88
C VAL A 93 -23.26 23.49 -5.35
N SER A 94 -23.94 24.50 -4.80
CA SER A 94 -24.06 24.69 -3.35
C SER A 94 -24.78 23.54 -2.64
N GLU A 95 -25.82 22.99 -3.27
CA GLU A 95 -26.57 21.85 -2.75
C GLU A 95 -25.74 20.58 -2.81
N GLU A 96 -25.04 20.32 -3.91
CA GLU A 96 -24.13 19.18 -4.06
C GLU A 96 -23.01 19.20 -3.00
N VAL A 97 -22.42 20.37 -2.75
CA VAL A 97 -21.41 20.55 -1.70
C VAL A 97 -22.00 20.31 -0.31
N ALA A 98 -23.18 20.87 -0.03
CA ALA A 98 -23.84 20.68 1.27
C ALA A 98 -24.16 19.21 1.55
N ASP A 99 -24.68 18.49 0.55
CA ASP A 99 -25.00 17.07 0.68
C ASP A 99 -23.75 16.21 0.82
N THR A 100 -22.70 16.51 0.06
CA THR A 100 -21.40 15.85 0.21
C THR A 100 -20.82 16.06 1.61
N ALA A 101 -20.88 17.30 2.13
CA ALA A 101 -20.41 17.61 3.48
C ALA A 101 -21.20 16.87 4.56
N ARG A 102 -22.54 16.82 4.44
CA ARG A 102 -23.40 16.05 5.34
C ARG A 102 -23.07 14.55 5.30
N ALA A 103 -22.91 13.99 4.11
CA ALA A 103 -22.55 12.58 3.94
C ALA A 103 -21.18 12.26 4.56
N PHE A 104 -20.21 13.17 4.42
CA PHE A 104 -18.91 13.03 5.06
C PHE A 104 -19.00 13.07 6.59
N ILE A 105 -19.75 14.02 7.15
CA ILE A 105 -19.97 14.12 8.60
C ILE A 105 -20.65 12.86 9.14
N ALA A 106 -21.65 12.32 8.44
CA ALA A 106 -22.31 11.08 8.82
C ALA A 106 -21.33 9.91 8.87
N ARG A 107 -20.50 9.74 7.84
CA ARG A 107 -19.45 8.71 7.82
C ARG A 107 -18.41 8.89 8.94
N LEU A 108 -18.09 10.13 9.29
CA LEU A 108 -17.17 10.43 10.39
C LEU A 108 -17.74 9.96 11.74
N GLN A 109 -19.06 10.08 11.94
CA GLN A 109 -19.76 9.60 13.13
C GLN A 109 -19.85 8.06 13.20
N GLU A 110 -19.78 7.38 12.05
CA GLU A 110 -19.80 5.92 11.95
C GLU A 110 -18.41 5.27 12.16
N LEU A 111 -17.33 6.05 12.31
CA LEU A 111 -16.00 5.49 12.51
C LEU A 111 -15.91 4.75 13.87
N PRO A 112 -15.56 3.46 13.90
CA PRO A 112 -15.43 2.69 15.15
C PRO A 112 -14.08 3.00 15.81
N LEU A 113 -13.97 4.18 16.44
CA LEU A 113 -12.75 4.64 17.10
C LEU A 113 -12.30 3.68 18.21
N GLU A 114 -13.25 3.04 18.89
CA GLU A 114 -12.99 2.02 19.92
C GLU A 114 -12.30 0.79 19.34
N GLU A 115 -12.71 0.34 18.16
CA GLU A 115 -12.11 -0.82 17.50
C GLU A 115 -10.70 -0.50 16.98
N ILE A 116 -10.50 0.71 16.46
CA ILE A 116 -9.18 1.19 16.04
C ILE A 116 -8.23 1.23 17.25
N ALA A 117 -8.66 1.80 18.38
CA ALA A 117 -7.86 1.84 19.61
C ALA A 117 -7.53 0.43 20.10
N LYS A 118 -8.52 -0.47 20.14
CA LYS A 118 -8.33 -1.87 20.56
C LYS A 118 -7.33 -2.61 19.66
N ASN A 119 -7.40 -2.39 18.34
CA ASN A 119 -6.48 -3.00 17.40
C ASN A 119 -5.05 -2.45 17.54
N LEU A 120 -4.91 -1.15 17.82
CA LEU A 120 -3.61 -0.54 18.12
C LEU A 120 -3.01 -1.09 19.42
N ASP A 121 -3.82 -1.20 20.48
CA ASP A 121 -3.39 -1.79 21.75
C ASP A 121 -2.92 -3.25 21.55
N ALA A 122 -3.67 -4.04 20.76
CA ALA A 122 -3.30 -5.41 20.43
C ALA A 122 -1.98 -5.50 19.64
N ALA A 123 -1.77 -4.58 18.68
CA ALA A 123 -0.53 -4.51 17.91
C ALA A 123 0.66 -4.15 18.82
N LEU A 124 0.51 -3.14 19.68
CA LEU A 124 1.53 -2.72 20.65
C LEU A 124 1.86 -3.85 21.64
N ALA A 125 0.85 -4.56 22.13
CA ALA A 125 1.03 -5.73 22.99
C ALA A 125 1.78 -6.87 22.28
N GLY A 126 1.49 -7.09 20.99
CA GLY A 126 2.23 -8.04 20.16
C GLY A 126 3.72 -7.70 20.03
N VAL A 127 4.03 -6.41 19.80
CA VAL A 127 5.42 -5.92 19.74
C VAL A 127 6.12 -6.07 21.09
N ALA A 128 5.46 -5.69 22.19
CA ALA A 128 6.00 -5.84 23.54
C ALA A 128 6.34 -7.32 23.84
N LYS A 129 5.46 -8.24 23.46
CA LYS A 129 5.67 -9.68 23.65
C LYS A 129 6.85 -10.24 22.86
N ILE A 130 7.14 -9.70 21.67
CA ILE A 130 8.33 -10.08 20.89
C ILE A 130 9.60 -9.58 21.58
N LEU A 131 9.59 -8.34 22.07
CA LEU A 131 10.72 -7.73 22.78
C LEU A 131 11.02 -8.41 24.12
N GLU A 132 10.00 -8.90 24.81
CA GLU A 132 10.11 -9.65 26.06
C GLU A 132 10.34 -11.16 25.83
N SER A 133 10.39 -11.61 24.57
CA SER A 133 10.51 -13.04 24.30
C SER A 133 11.88 -13.58 24.74
N PRO A 134 11.92 -14.69 25.49
CA PRO A 134 13.16 -15.37 25.86
C PRO A 134 13.97 -15.80 24.64
N ASP A 135 13.32 -15.95 23.48
CA ASP A 135 13.94 -16.34 22.21
C ASP A 135 14.84 -15.22 21.69
N LEU A 136 14.43 -13.95 21.83
CA LEU A 136 15.27 -12.81 21.48
C LEU A 136 16.47 -12.70 22.42
N ALA A 137 16.25 -12.91 23.72
CA ALA A 137 17.32 -12.92 24.72
C ALA A 137 18.32 -14.08 24.49
N ARG A 138 17.82 -15.27 24.09
CA ARG A 138 18.66 -16.42 23.72
C ARG A 138 19.43 -16.15 22.43
N ALA A 139 18.80 -15.59 21.41
CA ALA A 139 19.48 -15.22 20.17
C ALA A 139 20.63 -14.22 20.41
N VAL A 140 20.42 -13.24 21.29
CA VAL A 140 21.47 -12.30 21.70
C VAL A 140 22.57 -13.00 22.51
N GLY A 141 22.22 -13.94 23.39
CA GLY A 141 23.18 -14.74 24.16
C GLY A 141 24.04 -15.67 23.28
N GLU A 142 23.44 -16.37 22.32
CA GLU A 142 24.12 -17.25 21.36
C GLU A 142 25.07 -16.46 20.45
N LEU A 143 24.72 -15.21 20.12
CA LEU A 143 25.61 -14.29 19.40
C LEU A 143 26.84 -13.90 20.23
N ASP A 144 26.68 -13.63 21.53
CA ASP A 144 27.81 -13.27 22.41
C ASP A 144 28.78 -14.45 22.62
N GLU A 145 28.25 -15.67 22.74
CA GLU A 145 29.07 -16.89 22.76
C GLU A 145 29.81 -17.09 21.43
N THR A 146 29.14 -16.88 20.30
CA THR A 146 29.76 -17.00 18.96
C THR A 146 30.86 -15.96 18.76
N VAL A 147 30.64 -14.71 19.17
CA VAL A 147 31.64 -13.63 19.10
C VAL A 147 32.83 -13.92 20.02
N SER A 148 32.58 -14.48 21.20
CA SER A 148 33.64 -14.89 22.12
C SER A 148 34.46 -16.05 21.57
N GLY A 149 33.80 -17.06 20.99
CA GLY A 149 34.45 -18.17 20.28
C GLY A 149 35.29 -17.70 19.09
N ALA A 150 34.77 -16.77 18.29
CA ALA A 150 35.51 -16.16 17.18
C ALA A 150 36.74 -15.38 17.65
N ARG A 151 36.65 -14.62 18.75
CA ARG A 151 37.80 -13.90 19.33
C ARG A 151 38.87 -14.85 19.84
N LEU A 152 38.48 -15.96 20.47
CA LEU A 152 39.42 -17.00 20.89
C LEU A 152 40.11 -17.65 19.69
N ALA A 153 39.35 -18.00 18.65
CA ALA A 153 39.88 -18.57 17.41
C ALA A 153 40.89 -17.63 16.72
N VAL A 154 40.60 -16.33 16.66
CA VAL A 154 41.52 -15.32 16.11
C VAL A 154 42.79 -15.19 16.96
N ARG A 155 42.69 -15.30 18.29
CA ARG A 155 43.83 -15.24 19.19
C ARG A 155 44.73 -16.47 19.07
N ASP A 156 44.13 -17.65 18.96
CA ASP A 156 44.85 -18.92 18.78
C ASP A 156 45.50 -18.99 17.39
N ALA A 157 44.80 -18.50 16.35
CA ALA A 157 45.38 -18.32 15.02
C ALA A 157 46.59 -17.36 15.07
N ARG A 158 46.51 -16.26 15.82
CA ARG A 158 47.63 -15.32 15.98
C ARG A 158 48.82 -15.92 16.71
N LYS A 159 48.59 -16.74 17.76
CA LYS A 159 49.67 -17.48 18.44
C LYS A 159 50.34 -18.49 17.51
N LEU A 160 49.54 -19.20 16.70
CA LEU A 160 50.06 -20.20 15.78
C LEU A 160 50.84 -19.60 14.60
N VAL A 161 50.48 -18.40 14.15
CA VAL A 161 51.24 -17.62 13.15
C VAL A 161 52.57 -17.10 13.73
N VAL A 162 52.65 -16.93 15.06
CA VAL A 162 53.89 -16.56 15.75
C VAL A 162 54.76 -17.79 16.06
N ASP A 163 54.16 -18.97 16.28
CA ASP A 163 54.82 -20.24 16.57
C ASP A 163 54.76 -21.24 15.38
N VAL A 164 55.15 -20.80 14.17
CA VAL A 164 55.27 -21.70 13.02
C VAL A 164 56.50 -22.60 13.19
N ASP A 165 56.30 -23.70 13.94
CA ASP A 165 57.04 -24.93 13.78
C ASP A 165 56.11 -26.15 14.01
N GLY A 166 55.52 -26.65 12.91
CA GLY A 166 55.09 -28.05 12.81
C GLY A 166 53.67 -28.48 13.20
N ARG A 167 52.65 -27.62 13.36
CA ARG A 167 51.29 -28.08 13.74
C ARG A 167 50.14 -27.39 12.99
N VAL A 168 49.84 -27.88 11.78
CA VAL A 168 48.69 -27.49 10.94
C VAL A 168 47.37 -28.15 11.39
N ALA A 169 47.44 -29.33 12.03
CA ALA A 169 46.29 -30.12 12.45
C ALA A 169 45.30 -29.42 13.44
N PRO A 170 45.74 -28.66 14.47
CA PRO A 170 44.83 -28.04 15.44
C PRO A 170 43.96 -26.93 14.85
N VAL A 171 44.40 -26.28 13.77
CA VAL A 171 43.65 -25.23 13.07
C VAL A 171 42.46 -25.80 12.32
N ALA A 172 42.69 -26.92 11.63
CA ALA A 172 41.62 -27.62 10.93
C ALA A 172 40.54 -28.09 11.92
N ASP A 173 40.94 -28.62 13.09
CA ASP A 173 40.01 -29.05 14.13
C ASP A 173 39.23 -27.90 14.76
N SER A 174 39.88 -26.76 15.01
CA SER A 174 39.23 -25.58 15.60
C SER A 174 38.26 -24.92 14.61
N ALA A 175 38.63 -24.86 13.33
CA ALA A 175 37.73 -24.38 12.28
C ALA A 175 36.51 -25.29 12.12
N VAL A 176 36.70 -26.62 12.12
CA VAL A 176 35.60 -27.60 12.07
C VAL A 176 34.66 -27.42 13.25
N LYS A 177 35.18 -27.27 14.48
CA LYS A 177 34.35 -27.04 15.66
C LYS A 177 33.55 -25.73 15.58
N ALA A 178 34.18 -24.64 15.13
CA ALA A 178 33.49 -23.37 14.96
C ALA A 178 32.35 -23.45 13.93
N LEU A 179 32.54 -24.23 12.87
CA LEU A 179 31.52 -24.47 11.86
C LEU A 179 30.37 -25.34 12.36
N ASP A 180 30.67 -26.38 13.14
CA ASP A 180 29.63 -27.20 13.78
C ASP A 180 28.80 -26.36 14.76
N GLN A 181 29.46 -25.52 15.57
CA GLN A 181 28.77 -24.60 16.49
C GLN A 181 27.91 -23.56 15.75
N ALA A 182 28.40 -23.00 14.65
CA ALA A 182 27.62 -22.08 13.83
C ALA A 182 26.40 -22.77 13.20
N ARG A 183 26.56 -24.01 12.73
CA ARG A 183 25.47 -24.82 12.17
C ARG A 183 24.38 -25.10 13.20
N ASP A 184 24.76 -25.43 14.42
CA ASP A 184 23.81 -25.73 15.50
C ASP A 184 23.01 -24.49 15.93
N ALA A 185 23.67 -23.32 16.07
CA ALA A 185 23.00 -22.06 16.36
C ALA A 185 21.97 -21.69 15.28
N LEU A 186 22.31 -21.92 14.01
CA LEU A 186 21.44 -21.60 12.88
C LEU A 186 20.27 -22.58 12.72
N ALA A 187 20.43 -23.85 13.13
CA ALA A 187 19.31 -24.78 13.23
C ALA A 187 18.31 -24.35 14.33
N GLY A 188 18.82 -23.76 15.42
CA GLY A 188 18.01 -23.11 16.46
C GLY A 188 17.17 -21.96 15.90
N VAL A 189 17.79 -21.07 15.12
CA VAL A 189 17.11 -19.95 14.44
C VAL A 189 16.11 -20.44 13.39
N ASP A 190 16.46 -21.47 12.61
CA ASP A 190 15.55 -22.07 11.64
C ASP A 190 14.27 -22.53 12.31
N SER A 191 14.33 -23.20 13.47
CA SER A 191 13.14 -23.65 14.20
C SER A 191 12.21 -22.53 14.69
N ALA A 192 12.72 -21.30 14.83
CA ALA A 192 11.97 -20.12 15.28
C ALA A 192 11.36 -19.30 14.13
N VAL A 193 11.80 -19.50 12.88
CA VAL A 193 11.33 -18.76 11.70
C VAL A 193 10.18 -19.50 11.01
N ARG A 194 9.14 -18.76 10.61
CA ARG A 194 7.90 -19.30 10.01
C ARG A 194 8.18 -20.07 8.70
N PRO A 195 7.49 -21.19 8.43
CA PRO A 195 7.61 -21.91 7.15
C PRO A 195 7.23 -21.05 5.95
N GLY A 196 8.14 -20.93 4.97
CA GLY A 196 7.84 -20.41 3.61
C GLY A 196 8.31 -18.99 3.27
N SER A 197 9.26 -18.39 3.99
CA SER A 197 9.81 -17.07 3.63
C SER A 197 11.04 -17.17 2.72
N ASP A 198 11.21 -16.22 1.78
CA ASP A 198 12.32 -16.21 0.81
C ASP A 198 13.69 -16.02 1.50
N GLU A 199 13.71 -15.42 2.69
CA GLU A 199 14.91 -15.19 3.51
C GLU A 199 15.51 -16.51 4.03
N ARG A 200 14.66 -17.53 4.30
CA ARG A 200 15.12 -18.88 4.69
C ARG A 200 15.90 -19.55 3.57
N TYR A 201 15.48 -19.35 2.32
CA TYR A 201 16.16 -19.93 1.16
C TYR A 201 17.53 -19.30 0.94
N GLN A 202 17.63 -17.96 1.03
CA GLN A 202 18.91 -17.25 0.91
C GLN A 202 19.88 -17.60 2.04
N LEU A 203 19.39 -17.74 3.27
CA LEU A 203 20.21 -18.17 4.40
C LEU A 203 20.73 -19.60 4.21
N THR A 204 19.88 -20.52 3.74
CA THR A 204 20.29 -21.91 3.46
C THR A 204 21.41 -21.97 2.42
N LEU A 205 21.30 -21.19 1.34
CA LEU A 205 22.31 -21.10 0.29
C LEU A 205 23.66 -20.56 0.83
N ALA A 206 23.63 -19.49 1.62
CA ALA A 206 24.85 -18.91 2.20
C ALA A 206 25.59 -19.91 3.11
N LEU A 207 24.85 -20.74 3.84
CA LEU A 207 25.42 -21.76 4.73
C LEU A 207 25.99 -22.96 3.97
N GLU A 208 25.35 -23.34 2.88
CA GLU A 208 25.86 -24.37 2.00
C GLU A 208 27.20 -23.94 1.36
N GLU A 209 27.28 -22.70 0.88
CA GLU A 209 28.53 -22.11 0.35
C GLU A 209 29.63 -22.03 1.42
N LEU A 210 29.29 -21.59 2.64
CA LEU A 210 30.25 -21.51 3.74
C LEU A 210 30.77 -22.91 4.15
N THR A 211 29.91 -23.92 4.12
CA THR A 211 30.29 -25.32 4.37
C THR A 211 31.17 -25.88 3.25
N GLN A 212 30.96 -25.46 2.01
CA GLN A 212 31.84 -25.82 0.89
C GLN A 212 33.22 -25.14 1.01
N ALA A 213 33.27 -23.87 1.42
CA ALA A 213 34.51 -23.14 1.68
C ALA A 213 35.31 -23.75 2.85
N ALA A 214 34.62 -24.14 3.92
CA ALA A 214 35.22 -24.87 5.03
C ALA A 214 35.87 -26.19 4.60
N ARG A 215 35.19 -26.95 3.74
CA ARG A 215 35.70 -28.21 3.19
C ARG A 215 36.93 -27.97 2.32
N SER A 216 36.97 -26.92 1.51
CA SER A 216 38.13 -26.59 0.70
C SER A 216 39.34 -26.17 1.54
N ILE A 217 39.13 -25.42 2.64
CA ILE A 217 40.17 -25.09 3.62
C ILE A 217 40.70 -26.36 4.31
N ARG A 218 39.83 -27.30 4.67
CA ARG A 218 40.24 -28.57 5.27
C ARG A 218 41.05 -29.44 4.31
N LEU A 219 40.63 -29.53 3.05
CA LEU A 219 41.38 -30.24 2.01
C LEU A 219 42.74 -29.60 1.77
N LEU A 220 42.83 -28.27 1.80
CA LEU A 220 44.09 -27.55 1.71
C LEU A 220 44.99 -27.83 2.91
N ALA A 221 44.45 -27.79 4.13
CA ALA A 221 45.18 -28.11 5.35
C ALA A 221 45.72 -29.55 5.35
N ASP A 222 44.91 -30.52 4.92
CA ASP A 222 45.33 -31.93 4.78
C ASP A 222 46.38 -32.11 3.67
N THR A 223 46.27 -31.36 2.57
CA THR A 223 47.26 -31.35 1.47
C THR A 223 48.60 -30.76 1.93
N VAL A 224 48.57 -29.66 2.69
CA VAL A 224 49.75 -29.03 3.29
C VAL A 224 50.39 -29.95 4.33
N GLN A 225 49.59 -30.65 5.14
CA GLN A 225 50.08 -31.59 6.15
C GLN A 225 50.73 -32.83 5.53
N ARG A 226 50.16 -33.35 4.43
CA ARG A 226 50.71 -34.53 3.72
C ARG A 226 51.91 -34.19 2.85
N ASN A 227 52.03 -32.95 2.37
CA ASN A 227 53.13 -32.54 1.50
C ASN A 227 53.63 -31.10 1.82
N PRO A 228 54.37 -30.94 2.94
CA PRO A 228 54.77 -29.63 3.47
C PRO A 228 55.74 -28.85 2.56
N SER A 229 56.42 -29.53 1.64
CA SER A 229 57.34 -28.92 0.66
C SER A 229 56.67 -28.07 -0.42
N SER A 230 55.35 -28.20 -0.61
CA SER A 230 54.59 -27.46 -1.63
C SER A 230 54.39 -25.97 -1.32
N LEU A 231 54.49 -25.56 -0.05
CA LEU A 231 54.36 -24.16 0.37
C LEU A 231 55.64 -23.34 0.16
N VAL A 232 56.80 -24.00 0.09
CA VAL A 232 58.11 -23.32 -0.02
C VAL A 232 58.54 -23.15 -1.49
N PHE A 233 58.12 -24.04 -2.39
CA PHE A 233 58.54 -23.98 -3.80
C PHE A 233 57.45 -23.55 -4.80
N GLY A 234 56.20 -23.39 -4.35
CA GLY A 234 55.08 -23.17 -5.26
C GLY A 234 54.82 -24.38 -6.17
N ARG A 235 53.62 -24.51 -6.73
CA ARG A 235 53.34 -25.55 -7.73
C ARG A 235 54.23 -25.33 -8.95
N THR A 236 55.34 -26.05 -9.08
CA THR A 236 55.97 -26.25 -10.37
C THR A 236 55.03 -27.10 -11.20
N GLN A 237 54.44 -26.44 -12.20
CA GLN A 237 53.81 -27.07 -13.34
C GLN A 237 54.85 -27.99 -13.97
N GLU A 238 54.71 -29.31 -13.77
CA GLU A 238 55.40 -30.29 -14.61
C GLU A 238 54.84 -30.10 -16.02
N ALA A 239 55.58 -29.33 -16.81
CA ALA A 239 55.52 -29.38 -18.26
C ALA A 239 55.89 -30.81 -18.68
N ALA A 240 54.86 -31.64 -18.85
CA ALA A 240 54.97 -32.88 -19.59
C ALA A 240 55.39 -32.55 -21.03
N ARG A 241 56.54 -33.09 -21.41
CA ARG A 241 56.82 -33.49 -22.79
C ARG A 241 55.90 -34.64 -23.17
#